data_AF-A0A2J8RU53-F1
#
_entry.id   AF-A0A2J8RU53-F1
#
_cell.length_a   1.000
_cell.length_b   1.000
_cell.length_c   1.000
_cell.angle_alpha   90.00
_cell.angle_beta   90.00
_cell.angle_gamma   90.00
#
_symmetry.space_group_name_H-M   'P 1'
#
loop_
_entity.id
_entity.type
_entity.pdbx_description
1 polymer ?
#
loop_
_entity_poly.entity_id
_entity_poly.type
_entity_poly.pdbx_seq_one_letter_code
_entity_poly.pdbx_strand_id
1 'polypeptide(L)'
;KCKEREEKIILVSSANEIDVRPCPLNPNEHKGTITWYKDDSKTPVSTEQTSRIHQHKEKLWFVPAKVEDSGHYYCVETEDLCALIWSFLKMKIMSYLNYSGIRIANLYFLTIYTLVESKIGSS
;
A
#
# COMPACT_ATOMS: atom_id res chain seq x y z
N LYS A 1 17.23 18.59 -5.84
CA LYS A 1 17.53 17.88 -4.56
C LYS A 1 16.30 17.03 -4.27
N CYS A 2 16.41 15.71 -4.23
CA CYS A 2 15.28 14.81 -4.02
C CYS A 2 14.58 15.14 -2.69
N LYS A 3 13.25 15.06 -2.67
CA LYS A 3 12.43 15.39 -1.51
C LYS A 3 11.67 14.14 -1.07
N GLU A 4 11.96 13.69 0.14
CA GLU A 4 11.24 12.58 0.76
C GLU A 4 10.05 13.12 1.56
N ARG A 5 8.92 12.42 1.48
CA ARG A 5 7.68 12.69 2.18
C ARG A 5 7.12 11.39 2.72
N GLU A 6 6.97 11.32 4.03
CA GLU A 6 6.32 10.19 4.67
C GLU A 6 4.91 10.60 5.09
N GLU A 7 3.90 9.88 4.59
CA GLU A 7 2.52 10.05 5.03
C GLU A 7 2.36 9.45 6.42
N LYS A 8 1.99 10.27 7.41
CA LYS A 8 1.82 9.81 8.80
C LYS A 8 0.50 9.04 8.99
N ILE A 9 -0.40 9.11 8.02
CA ILE A 9 -1.71 8.46 8.06
C ILE A 9 -1.58 7.01 7.59
N ILE A 10 -2.09 6.08 8.40
CA ILE A 10 -2.25 4.69 8.00
C ILE A 10 -3.54 4.59 7.20
N LEU A 11 -3.41 4.18 5.94
CA LEU A 11 -4.56 3.90 5.10
C LEU A 11 -5.09 2.50 5.41
N VAL A 12 -6.39 2.40 5.67
CA VAL A 12 -7.04 1.12 5.99
C VAL A 12 -7.93 0.69 4.84
N SER A 13 -7.81 -0.57 4.45
CA SER A 13 -8.56 -1.21 3.37
C SER A 13 -9.16 -2.54 3.80
N SER A 14 -10.16 -2.98 3.06
CA SER A 14 -10.79 -4.27 3.26
C SER A 14 -10.17 -5.34 2.37
N ALA A 15 -9.92 -6.51 2.94
CA ALA A 15 -9.55 -7.69 2.18
C ALA A 15 -10.71 -8.15 1.30
N ASN A 16 -10.38 -8.76 0.17
CA ASN A 16 -11.29 -9.25 -0.86
C ASN A 16 -12.10 -8.15 -1.58
N GLU A 17 -11.76 -6.88 -1.37
CA GLU A 17 -12.33 -5.75 -2.11
C GLU A 17 -11.28 -5.19 -3.09
N ILE A 18 -11.77 -4.49 -4.11
CA ILE A 18 -10.90 -3.71 -5.00
C ILE A 18 -10.53 -2.43 -4.27
N ASP A 19 -9.24 -2.10 -4.25
CA ASP A 19 -8.75 -0.86 -3.68
C ASP A 19 -7.80 -0.15 -4.65
N VAL A 20 -7.86 1.18 -4.65
CA VAL A 20 -7.10 2.03 -5.57
C VAL A 20 -6.47 3.17 -4.80
N ARG A 21 -5.15 3.28 -4.88
CA ARG A 21 -4.38 4.26 -4.11
C ARG A 21 -3.67 5.25 -5.04
N PRO A 22 -4.02 6.55 -4.99
CA PRO A 22 -3.25 7.59 -5.65
C PRO A 22 -1.98 7.89 -4.85
N CYS A 23 -0.96 8.41 -5.52
CA CYS A 23 0.22 8.91 -4.85
C CYS A 23 -0.15 10.21 -4.11
N PRO A 24 0.24 10.41 -2.84
CA PRO A 24 -0.09 11.60 -2.07
C PRO A 24 0.82 12.76 -2.50
N LEU A 25 0.63 13.23 -3.73
CA LEU A 25 1.31 14.39 -4.30
C LEU A 25 0.36 15.59 -4.26
N ASN A 26 0.94 16.76 -4.07
CA ASN A 26 0.19 18.00 -4.22
C ASN A 26 -0.11 18.20 -5.72
N PRO A 27 -1.36 18.49 -6.14
CA PRO A 27 -1.70 18.70 -7.54
C PRO A 27 -0.80 19.72 -8.26
N ASN A 28 -0.29 20.72 -7.54
CA ASN A 28 0.58 21.75 -8.08
C ASN A 28 2.03 21.29 -8.32
N GLU A 29 2.41 20.15 -7.76
CA GLU A 29 3.74 19.56 -7.86
C GLU A 29 3.78 18.41 -8.86
N HIS A 30 2.62 17.89 -9.29
CA HIS A 30 2.55 16.79 -10.24
C HIS A 30 2.97 17.27 -11.64
N LYS A 31 4.13 16.80 -12.09
CA LYS A 31 4.76 17.19 -13.36
C LYS A 31 5.43 16.03 -14.08
N GLY A 32 5.58 14.88 -13.41
CA GLY A 32 6.32 13.73 -13.91
C GLY A 32 5.50 12.45 -13.94
N THR A 33 6.14 11.37 -14.36
CA THR A 33 5.56 10.02 -14.30
C THR A 33 5.70 9.43 -12.91
N ILE A 34 4.64 8.82 -12.42
CA ILE A 34 4.62 8.14 -11.10
C ILE A 34 4.91 6.66 -11.26
N THR A 35 5.90 6.17 -10.51
CA THR A 35 6.23 4.75 -10.41
C THR A 35 6.04 4.24 -8.99
N TRP A 36 5.35 3.10 -8.83
CA TRP A 36 5.09 2.49 -7.53
C TRP A 36 6.05 1.37 -7.18
N TYR A 37 6.35 1.24 -5.89
CA TYR A 37 7.19 0.20 -5.30
C TYR A 37 6.55 -0.32 -4.01
N LYS A 38 6.87 -1.56 -3.65
CA LYS A 38 6.38 -2.23 -2.46
C LYS A 38 7.56 -2.59 -1.55
N ASP A 39 7.42 -2.28 -0.27
CA ASP A 39 8.43 -2.39 0.78
C ASP A 39 9.77 -1.79 0.28
N ASP A 40 10.93 -2.29 0.69
CA ASP A 40 12.24 -1.80 0.21
C ASP A 40 12.66 -2.41 -1.14
N SER A 41 11.69 -2.81 -1.98
CA SER A 41 11.96 -3.44 -3.27
C SER A 41 12.50 -2.43 -4.28
N LYS A 42 13.67 -2.75 -4.87
CA LYS A 42 14.20 -2.01 -6.03
C LYS A 42 13.39 -2.24 -7.30
N THR A 43 12.57 -3.29 -7.34
CA THR A 43 11.74 -3.62 -8.49
C THR A 43 10.39 -2.91 -8.38
N PRO A 44 9.96 -2.17 -9.42
CA PRO A 44 8.66 -1.51 -9.41
C PRO A 44 7.52 -2.53 -9.43
N VAL A 45 6.36 -2.10 -8.95
CA VAL A 45 5.12 -2.87 -9.06
C VAL A 45 4.79 -3.11 -10.54
N SER A 46 4.32 -4.31 -10.86
CA SER A 46 3.98 -4.71 -12.24
C SER A 46 3.00 -3.73 -12.88
N THR A 47 3.18 -3.43 -14.17
CA THR A 47 2.21 -2.69 -14.99
C THR A 47 1.18 -3.62 -15.65
N GLU A 48 1.36 -4.93 -15.51
CA GLU A 48 0.50 -5.94 -16.12
C GLU A 48 -0.82 -6.03 -15.34
N GLN A 49 -1.94 -5.69 -15.98
CA GLN A 49 -3.26 -5.69 -15.33
C GLN A 49 -3.77 -7.09 -14.94
N THR A 50 -3.13 -8.15 -15.42
CA THR A 50 -3.37 -9.54 -15.00
C THR A 50 -2.78 -9.81 -13.61
N SER A 51 -1.75 -9.05 -13.19
CA SER A 51 -1.18 -9.14 -11.86
C SER A 51 -2.17 -8.61 -10.84
N ARG A 52 -2.35 -9.33 -9.74
CA ARG A 52 -3.32 -8.97 -8.69
C ARG A 52 -3.03 -7.61 -8.05
N ILE A 53 -1.75 -7.27 -7.89
CA ILE A 53 -1.27 -5.93 -7.52
C ILE A 53 -0.55 -5.39 -8.75
N HIS A 54 -1.02 -4.26 -9.26
CA HIS A 54 -0.42 -3.62 -10.42
C HIS A 54 -0.55 -2.11 -10.35
N GLN A 55 0.29 -1.41 -11.12
CA GLN A 55 0.13 0.01 -11.36
C GLN A 55 -0.57 0.25 -12.69
N HIS A 56 -1.60 1.10 -12.68
CA HIS A 56 -2.32 1.48 -13.88
C HIS A 56 -2.82 2.92 -13.75
N LYS A 57 -2.55 3.74 -14.78
CA LYS A 57 -2.84 5.18 -14.77
C LYS A 57 -2.30 5.87 -13.51
N GLU A 58 -1.03 5.61 -13.20
CA GLU A 58 -0.29 6.21 -12.08
C GLU A 58 -0.84 5.90 -10.67
N LYS A 59 -1.80 5.00 -10.59
CA LYS A 59 -2.41 4.53 -9.34
C LYS A 59 -1.97 3.12 -9.06
N LEU A 60 -1.89 2.79 -7.78
CA LEU A 60 -1.69 1.43 -7.30
C LEU A 60 -3.06 0.75 -7.18
N TRP A 61 -3.21 -0.41 -7.82
CA TRP A 61 -4.43 -1.20 -7.83
C TRP A 61 -4.24 -2.51 -7.10
N PHE A 62 -5.24 -2.85 -6.29
CA PHE A 62 -5.37 -4.14 -5.62
C PHE A 62 -6.64 -4.83 -6.11
N VAL A 63 -6.50 -5.93 -6.85
CA VAL A 63 -7.62 -6.59 -7.54
C VAL A 63 -7.56 -8.12 -7.37
N PRO A 64 -8.09 -8.67 -6.26
CA PRO A 64 -8.53 -8.00 -5.04
C PRO A 64 -7.38 -7.79 -4.04
N ALA A 65 -7.60 -6.90 -3.06
CA ALA A 65 -6.73 -6.72 -1.92
C ALA A 65 -6.73 -7.95 -1.00
N LYS A 66 -5.58 -8.30 -0.44
CA LYS A 66 -5.42 -9.37 0.55
C LYS A 66 -4.75 -8.84 1.81
N VAL A 67 -4.99 -9.51 2.94
CA VAL A 67 -4.38 -9.13 4.24
C VAL A 67 -2.85 -9.13 4.15
N GLU A 68 -2.28 -10.09 3.41
CA GLU A 68 -0.84 -10.24 3.14
C GLU A 68 -0.21 -9.07 2.36
N ASP A 69 -1.02 -8.22 1.73
CA ASP A 69 -0.53 -7.06 0.99
C ASP A 69 -0.29 -5.84 1.88
N SER A 70 -0.64 -5.92 3.16
CA SER A 70 -0.32 -4.89 4.14
C SER A 70 1.20 -4.67 4.15
N GLY A 71 1.64 -3.42 4.15
CA GLY A 71 3.06 -3.11 4.04
C GLY A 71 3.31 -1.63 3.78
N HIS A 72 4.56 -1.32 3.46
CA HIS A 72 4.95 0.02 3.06
C HIS A 72 4.94 0.08 1.54
N TYR A 73 4.35 1.11 0.97
CA TYR A 73 4.42 1.37 -0.45
C TYR A 73 5.04 2.74 -0.63
N TYR A 74 5.83 2.92 -1.67
CA TYR A 74 6.29 4.24 -2.01
C TYR A 74 6.08 4.51 -3.49
N CYS A 75 5.70 5.74 -3.79
CA CYS A 75 5.62 6.23 -5.14
C CYS A 75 6.73 7.24 -5.37
N VAL A 76 7.37 7.13 -6.53
CA VAL A 76 8.43 8.01 -6.99
C VAL A 76 7.93 8.76 -8.21
N GLU A 77 7.94 10.08 -8.13
CA GLU A 77 7.73 10.94 -9.30
C GLU A 77 9.08 11.28 -9.91
N THR A 78 9.29 10.91 -11.18
CA THR A 78 10.51 11.25 -11.92
C THR A 78 10.26 12.45 -12.83
N GLU A 79 10.88 13.59 -12.50
CA GLU A 79 11.08 14.73 -13.42
C GLU A 79 12.52 14.70 -13.96
N ASP A 80 12.69 15.07 -15.23
CA ASP A 80 13.90 14.91 -16.06
C ASP A 80 15.22 15.47 -15.49
N LEU A 81 15.19 16.25 -14.40
CA LEU A 81 16.36 16.97 -13.86
C LEU A 81 16.59 16.84 -12.34
N CYS A 82 16.13 15.76 -11.69
CA CYS A 82 16.36 15.45 -10.27
C CYS A 82 15.42 16.17 -9.27
N ALA A 83 14.12 15.98 -9.51
CA ALA A 83 13.07 16.13 -8.50
C ALA A 83 12.41 14.77 -8.22
N LEU A 84 13.19 13.77 -7.79
CA LEU A 84 12.58 12.55 -7.26
C LEU A 84 11.85 12.91 -5.97
N ILE A 85 10.52 12.93 -6.03
CA ILE A 85 9.68 13.01 -4.85
C ILE A 85 9.37 11.58 -4.44
N TRP A 86 9.76 11.21 -3.24
CA TRP A 86 9.45 9.91 -2.65
C TRP A 86 8.31 10.11 -1.68
N SER A 87 7.19 9.47 -1.95
CA SER A 87 6.01 9.54 -1.09
C SER A 87 5.72 8.16 -0.53
N PHE A 88 5.90 8.00 0.78
CA PHE A 88 5.67 6.73 1.48
C PHE A 88 4.23 6.66 2.00
N LEU A 89 3.59 5.50 1.78
CA LEU A 89 2.26 5.16 2.27
C LEU A 89 2.32 3.88 3.10
N LYS A 90 1.73 3.93 4.29
CA LYS A 90 1.54 2.74 5.13
C LYS A 90 0.16 2.16 4.89
N MET A 91 0.12 0.98 4.28
CA MET A 91 -1.12 0.31 3.92
C MET A 91 -1.44 -0.81 4.91
N LYS A 92 -2.66 -0.77 5.46
CA LYS A 92 -3.18 -1.83 6.32
C LYS A 92 -4.45 -2.43 5.71
N ILE A 93 -4.38 -3.68 5.28
CA ILE A 93 -5.54 -4.41 4.76
C ILE A 93 -6.05 -5.36 5.85
N MET A 94 -7.35 -5.29 6.12
CA MET A 94 -8.02 -6.03 7.19
C MET A 94 -9.19 -6.84 6.62
N SER A 95 -9.43 -8.02 7.19
CA SER A 95 -10.67 -8.74 6.96
C SER A 95 -11.78 -8.18 7.86
N TYR A 96 -13.00 -8.13 7.32
CA TYR A 96 -14.17 -7.66 8.04
C TYR A 96 -15.26 -8.72 8.01
N LEU A 97 -15.93 -8.92 9.15
CA LEU A 97 -17.16 -9.69 9.24
C LEU A 97 -18.34 -8.73 9.11
N ASN A 98 -19.36 -9.13 8.35
CA ASN A 98 -20.59 -8.38 8.24
C ASN A 98 -21.62 -8.97 9.19
N TYR A 99 -22.01 -8.22 10.22
CA TYR A 99 -23.05 -8.61 11.17
C TYR A 99 -24.17 -7.58 11.12
N SER A 100 -25.31 -7.96 10.56
CA SER A 100 -26.50 -7.09 10.46
C SER A 100 -26.20 -5.71 9.87
N GLY A 101 -25.34 -5.64 8.84
CA GLY A 101 -24.97 -4.39 8.17
C GLY A 101 -23.80 -3.63 8.80
N ILE A 102 -23.28 -4.08 9.94
CA ILE A 102 -22.09 -3.50 10.59
C ILE A 102 -20.86 -4.29 10.14
N ARG A 103 -19.86 -3.59 9.59
CA ARG A 103 -18.55 -4.17 9.27
C ARG A 103 -17.68 -4.14 10.52
N ILE A 104 -17.42 -5.31 11.10
CA ILE A 104 -16.56 -5.47 12.27
C ILE A 104 -15.22 -6.00 11.81
N ALA A 105 -14.13 -5.30 12.15
CA ALA A 105 -12.78 -5.78 11.88
C ALA A 105 -12.59 -7.16 12.54
N ASN A 106 -12.19 -8.16 11.77
CA ASN A 106 -11.96 -9.49 12.29
C ASN A 106 -10.63 -9.52 13.06
N LEU A 107 -10.71 -9.18 14.35
CA LEU A 107 -9.57 -9.11 15.27
C LEU A 107 -9.01 -10.49 15.67
N TYR A 108 -9.71 -11.60 15.38
CA TYR A 108 -9.25 -12.96 15.71
C TYR A 108 -7.96 -13.34 14.96
N PHE A 109 -7.71 -12.76 13.79
CA PHE A 109 -6.46 -12.97 13.08
C PHE A 109 -5.28 -12.19 13.71
N LEU A 110 -5.53 -11.01 14.29
CA LEU A 110 -4.51 -10.19 14.94
C LEU A 110 -4.00 -10.83 16.23
N THR A 111 -4.87 -11.44 17.03
CA THR A 111 -4.47 -12.14 18.26
C THR A 111 -3.69 -13.42 17.98
N ILE A 112 -4.03 -14.18 16.92
CA ILE A 112 -3.26 -15.37 16.54
C ILE A 112 -1.89 -14.97 15.96
N TYR A 113 -1.82 -13.94 15.12
CA TYR A 113 -0.55 -13.47 14.55
C TYR A 113 0.45 -12.99 15.61
N THR A 114 0.01 -12.21 16.60
CA THR A 114 0.88 -11.80 17.73
C THR A 114 1.32 -12.98 18.59
N LEU A 115 0.45 -13.96 18.81
CA LEU A 115 0.81 -15.20 19.52
C LEU A 115 1.84 -16.03 18.74
N VAL A 116 1.75 -16.09 17.41
CA VAL A 116 2.70 -16.81 16.55
C VAL A 116 4.07 -16.12 16.53
N GLU A 117 4.13 -14.79 16.34
CA GLU A 117 5.37 -14.00 16.43
C GLU A 117 6.06 -14.17 17.80
N SER A 118 5.29 -14.15 18.89
CA SER A 118 5.82 -14.37 20.25
C SER A 118 6.42 -15.76 20.48
N LYS A 119 5.96 -16.78 19.74
CA LYS A 119 6.49 -18.14 19.80
C LYS A 119 7.71 -18.35 18.90
N ILE A 120 7.81 -17.62 17.79
CA ILE A 120 8.93 -17.72 16.84
C ILE A 120 10.12 -16.85 17.30
N GLY A 121 9.89 -15.74 18.00
CA GLY A 121 10.93 -14.89 18.59
C GLY A 121 11.57 -15.40 19.89
N SER A 122 11.33 -16.66 20.28
CA SER A 122 11.86 -17.28 21.51
C SER A 122 12.67 -18.55 21.24
N SER A 123 13.24 -18.71 20.04
CA SER A 123 14.20 -19.78 19.72
C SER A 123 15.56 -19.23 19.35
#